data_AF-A0A0G0QZC8-F1
#
_entry.id   AF-A0A0G0QZC8-F1
#
_cell.length_a   1.000
_cell.length_b   1.000
_cell.length_c   1.000
_cell.angle_alpha   90.00
_cell.angle_beta   90.00
_cell.angle_gamma   90.00
#
_symmetry.space_group_name_H-M   'P 1'
#
loop_
_entity.id
_entity.type
_entity.pdbx_description
1 polymer ?
#
loop_
_entity_poly.entity_id
_entity_poly.type
_entity_poly.pdbx_seq_one_letter_code
_entity_poly.pdbx_strand_id
1 'polypeptide(L)'
;MLLPIFSEAEERGTTGNIPPPSKIDIKIDNPFNCGKIGTANNSCTLMDLITTILNKIVMPIAAVAVVMWIIWAGFTYLMAQGKPAEIEKAHSRLLWSLVGAGILLGAAGISGVLQSTIEALIAP
;
A
#
# COMPACT_ATOMS: atom_id res chain seq x y z
N MET A 1 41.24 -40.80 -40.84
CA MET A 1 40.95 -39.39 -40.51
C MET A 1 39.47 -39.16 -40.77
N LEU A 2 38.64 -39.14 -39.71
CA LEU A 2 37.39 -38.37 -39.48
C LEU A 2 36.48 -39.11 -38.46
N LEU A 3 36.46 -38.61 -37.22
CA LEU A 3 35.27 -38.63 -36.34
C LEU A 3 34.26 -37.60 -36.88
N PRO A 4 32.93 -37.57 -36.55
CA PRO A 4 32.26 -38.09 -35.33
C PRO A 4 30.94 -38.86 -35.58
N ILE A 5 30.66 -39.90 -34.77
CA ILE A 5 29.38 -40.64 -34.76
C ILE A 5 28.55 -40.30 -33.50
N PHE A 6 28.65 -39.05 -33.04
CA PHE A 6 27.85 -38.52 -31.93
C PHE A 6 27.17 -37.23 -32.40
N SER A 7 26.19 -37.35 -33.29
CA SER A 7 25.32 -36.23 -33.71
C SER A 7 23.83 -36.56 -33.60
N GLU A 8 23.44 -37.59 -32.85
CA GLU A 8 22.03 -37.93 -32.65
C GLU A 8 21.80 -38.34 -31.20
N ALA A 9 22.11 -37.41 -30.29
CA ALA A 9 21.29 -37.23 -29.11
C ALA A 9 20.07 -36.38 -29.51
N GLU A 10 19.22 -36.91 -30.39
CA GLU A 10 17.84 -36.44 -30.48
C GLU A 10 17.09 -37.11 -29.33
N GLU A 11 16.82 -36.32 -28.29
CA GLU A 11 15.75 -36.63 -27.35
C GLU A 11 14.45 -36.77 -28.14
N ARG A 12 14.15 -37.98 -28.62
CA ARG A 12 12.78 -38.36 -28.97
C ARG A 12 11.98 -38.47 -27.67
N GLY A 13 11.67 -37.30 -27.12
CA GLY A 13 10.62 -37.08 -26.15
C GLY A 13 9.34 -37.69 -26.70
N THR A 14 8.91 -38.75 -26.03
CA THR A 14 7.62 -39.39 -26.21
C THR A 14 6.51 -38.35 -26.22
N THR A 15 5.80 -38.23 -27.33
CA THR A 15 4.44 -37.71 -27.37
C THR A 15 3.55 -38.64 -26.57
N GLY A 16 3.42 -38.38 -25.27
CA GLY A 16 2.56 -39.10 -24.35
C GLY A 16 2.12 -38.16 -23.24
N ASN A 17 0.81 -37.96 -23.11
CA ASN A 17 0.14 -37.05 -22.18
C ASN A 17 0.57 -37.20 -20.72
N ILE A 18 1.61 -36.48 -20.31
CA ILE A 18 1.80 -36.09 -18.91
C ILE A 18 1.30 -34.66 -18.87
N PRO A 19 0.26 -34.32 -18.08
CA PRO A 19 -0.06 -32.91 -17.86
C PRO A 19 1.24 -32.21 -17.46
N PRO A 20 1.56 -31.03 -18.03
CA PRO A 20 2.80 -30.32 -17.70
C PRO A 20 2.92 -30.33 -16.17
N PRO A 21 4.11 -30.58 -15.57
CA PRO A 21 4.25 -30.43 -14.14
C PRO A 21 3.68 -29.05 -13.86
N SER A 22 2.52 -29.02 -13.22
CA SER A 22 1.82 -27.78 -12.95
C SER A 22 2.89 -27.02 -12.21
N LYS A 23 3.40 -25.95 -12.83
CA LYS A 23 4.23 -25.01 -12.13
C LYS A 23 3.38 -24.73 -10.91
N ILE A 24 3.78 -25.26 -9.76
CA ILE A 24 3.06 -24.96 -8.54
C ILE A 24 3.41 -23.50 -8.41
N ASP A 25 2.52 -22.65 -8.92
CA ASP A 25 2.65 -21.22 -8.87
C ASP A 25 2.33 -20.95 -7.40
N ILE A 26 3.32 -21.24 -6.55
CA ILE A 26 3.32 -20.84 -5.16
C ILE A 26 3.48 -19.33 -5.23
N LYS A 27 2.36 -18.68 -5.55
CA LYS A 27 2.19 -17.25 -5.56
C LYS A 27 2.19 -16.86 -4.10
N ILE A 28 3.38 -16.72 -3.53
CA ILE A 28 3.54 -16.02 -2.26
C ILE A 28 3.24 -14.56 -2.59
N ASP A 29 1.94 -14.22 -2.51
CA ASP A 29 1.50 -12.83 -2.60
C ASP A 29 2.01 -12.13 -1.34
N ASN A 30 3.15 -11.47 -1.51
CA ASN A 30 3.74 -10.63 -0.49
C ASN A 30 2.70 -9.55 -0.08
N PRO A 31 2.43 -9.34 1.22
CA PRO A 31 1.53 -8.28 1.69
C PRO A 31 1.95 -6.87 1.25
N PHE A 32 3.20 -6.70 0.79
CA PHE A 32 3.69 -5.46 0.20
C PHE A 32 3.60 -5.42 -1.34
N ASN A 33 3.07 -6.49 -1.97
CA ASN A 33 2.79 -6.68 -3.40
C ASN A 33 3.92 -6.22 -4.36
N CYS A 34 5.13 -6.07 -3.84
CA CYS A 34 6.30 -5.63 -4.54
C CYS A 34 7.10 -6.89 -4.92
N GLY A 35 7.29 -7.12 -6.23
CA GLY A 35 8.22 -8.15 -6.74
C GLY A 35 7.56 -9.51 -6.96
N LYS A 36 6.49 -9.56 -7.76
CA LYS A 36 5.85 -10.83 -8.18
C LYS A 36 6.73 -11.57 -9.18
N ILE A 37 7.08 -12.82 -8.87
CA ILE A 37 7.75 -13.73 -9.82
C ILE A 37 6.71 -14.16 -10.87
N GLY A 38 6.91 -13.75 -12.13
CA GLY A 38 5.99 -14.03 -13.25
C GLY A 38 5.24 -12.83 -13.85
N THR A 39 5.59 -11.60 -13.50
CA THR A 39 5.04 -10.37 -14.12
C THR A 39 6.18 -9.52 -14.69
N ALA A 40 6.02 -8.99 -15.91
CA ALA A 40 7.06 -8.36 -16.72
C ALA A 40 7.70 -7.07 -16.16
N ASN A 41 7.27 -6.60 -14.99
CA ASN A 41 7.84 -5.43 -14.30
C ASN A 41 8.42 -5.86 -12.94
N ASN A 42 9.60 -6.49 -12.99
CA ASN A 42 10.36 -6.95 -11.83
C ASN A 42 11.23 -5.83 -11.23
N SER A 43 10.66 -4.65 -11.03
CA SER A 43 11.38 -3.49 -10.51
C SER A 43 10.58 -2.79 -9.43
N CYS A 44 10.73 -3.28 -8.20
CA CYS A 44 10.33 -2.53 -7.01
C CYS A 44 11.32 -1.40 -6.82
N THR A 45 11.02 -0.26 -7.42
CA THR A 45 11.74 0.95 -7.10
C THR A 45 11.43 1.31 -5.64
N LEU A 46 12.38 1.98 -4.98
CA LEU A 46 12.20 2.44 -3.60
C LEU A 46 10.91 3.27 -3.46
N MET A 47 10.55 4.01 -4.51
CA MET A 47 9.33 4.80 -4.57
C MET A 47 8.06 3.95 -4.49
N ASP A 48 8.00 2.82 -5.21
CA ASP A 48 6.83 1.93 -5.26
C ASP A 48 6.62 1.16 -3.93
N LEU A 49 7.73 0.87 -3.23
CA LEU A 49 7.67 0.33 -1.87
C LEU A 49 7.07 1.38 -0.91
N ILE A 50 7.54 2.63 -0.97
CA ILE A 50 7.10 3.72 -0.10
C ILE A 50 5.62 4.01 -0.32
N THR A 51 5.16 4.11 -1.57
CA THR A 51 3.74 4.36 -1.88
C THR A 51 2.86 3.21 -1.41
N THR A 52 3.29 1.97 -1.56
CA THR A 52 2.53 0.80 -1.09
C THR A 52 2.44 0.75 0.43
N ILE A 53 3.52 1.06 1.14
CA ILE A 53 3.53 1.16 2.61
C ILE A 53 2.62 2.29 3.10
N LEU A 54 2.71 3.48 2.50
CA LEU A 54 1.85 4.61 2.88
C LEU A 54 0.37 4.28 2.69
N ASN A 55 0.00 3.68 1.56
CA ASN A 55 -1.40 3.39 1.25
C ASN A 55 -1.95 2.18 2.04
N LYS A 56 -1.16 1.12 2.23
CA LYS A 56 -1.64 -0.11 2.87
C LYS A 56 -1.58 -0.08 4.39
N ILE A 57 -0.65 0.68 4.97
CA ILE A 57 -0.34 0.61 6.41
C ILE A 57 -0.63 1.95 7.05
N VAL A 58 -0.07 3.05 6.52
CA VAL A 58 -0.18 4.35 7.16
C VAL A 58 -1.62 4.87 7.10
N MET A 59 -2.29 4.78 5.95
CA MET A 59 -3.65 5.29 5.78
C MET A 59 -4.69 4.64 6.73
N PRO A 60 -4.81 3.30 6.85
CA PRO A 60 -5.78 2.69 7.75
C PRO A 60 -5.43 2.90 9.23
N ILE A 61 -4.15 2.85 9.61
CA ILE A 61 -3.72 3.08 11.00
C ILE A 61 -4.00 4.52 11.41
N ALA A 62 -3.69 5.48 10.53
CA ALA A 62 -3.94 6.89 10.80
C ALA A 62 -5.45 7.18 10.92
N ALA A 63 -6.29 6.56 10.09
CA ALA A 63 -7.75 6.71 10.20
C ALA A 63 -8.27 6.22 11.57
N VAL A 64 -7.83 5.04 12.03
CA VAL A 64 -8.22 4.50 13.34
C VAL A 64 -7.70 5.38 14.49
N ALA A 65 -6.46 5.86 14.38
CA ALA A 65 -5.86 6.73 15.39
C ALA A 65 -6.63 8.06 15.55
N VAL A 66 -7.05 8.67 14.44
CA VAL A 66 -7.87 9.90 14.45
C VAL A 66 -9.19 9.65 15.17
N VAL A 67 -9.88 8.56 14.88
CA VAL A 67 -11.16 8.22 15.53
C VAL A 67 -10.97 8.04 17.04
N MET A 68 -9.92 7.35 17.47
CA MET A 68 -9.60 7.18 18.89
C MET A 68 -9.35 8.52 19.59
N TRP A 69 -8.64 9.45 18.95
CA TRP A 69 -8.38 10.79 19.50
C TRP A 69 -9.64 11.63 19.63
N ILE A 70 -10.54 11.57 18.64
CA ILE A 70 -11.83 12.26 18.69
C ILE A 70 -12.67 11.75 19.86
N ILE A 71 -12.73 10.42 20.06
CA ILE A 71 -13.47 9.82 21.18
C ILE A 71 -12.90 10.28 22.52
N TRP A 72 -11.57 10.29 22.67
CA TRP A 72 -10.93 10.70 23.92
C TRP A 72 -11.13 12.20 24.23
N ALA A 73 -11.08 13.04 23.20
CA ALA A 73 -11.37 14.47 23.34
C ALA A 73 -12.85 14.72 23.68
N GLY A 74 -13.77 14.02 23.03
CA GLY A 74 -15.21 14.09 23.33
C GLY A 74 -15.52 13.65 24.76
N PHE A 75 -14.92 12.57 25.24
CA PHE A 75 -15.13 12.09 26.61
C PHE A 75 -14.59 13.08 27.67
N THR A 76 -13.45 13.72 27.39
CA THR A 76 -12.93 14.80 28.25
C THR A 76 -13.93 15.95 28.34
N TYR A 77 -14.57 16.32 27.22
CA TYR A 77 -15.56 17.39 27.18
C TYR A 77 -16.79 17.07 28.04
N LEU A 78 -17.25 15.81 28.00
CA LEU A 78 -18.36 15.34 28.84
C LEU A 78 -18.01 15.31 30.33
N MET A 79 -16.77 14.95 30.67
CA MET A 79 -16.29 14.91 32.06
C MET A 79 -15.99 16.29 32.67
N ALA A 80 -15.83 17.33 31.85
CA ALA A 80 -15.44 18.66 32.33
C ALA A 80 -16.52 19.33 33.22
N GLN A 81 -17.79 18.88 33.16
CA GLN A 81 -18.88 19.26 34.08
C GLN A 81 -19.00 20.77 34.40
N GLY A 82 -18.59 21.65 33.48
CA GLY A 82 -18.66 23.10 33.68
C GLY A 82 -17.48 23.73 34.44
N LYS A 83 -16.42 22.98 34.78
CA LYS A 83 -15.20 23.57 35.35
C LYS A 83 -14.41 24.28 34.24
N PRO A 84 -14.17 25.60 34.33
CA PRO A 84 -13.57 26.37 33.24
C PRO A 84 -12.19 25.85 32.82
N ALA A 85 -11.37 25.40 33.77
CA ALA A 85 -10.04 24.84 33.50
C ALA A 85 -10.06 23.51 32.74
N GLU A 86 -11.09 22.68 32.92
CA GLU A 86 -11.22 21.40 32.21
C GLU A 86 -11.86 21.59 30.83
N ILE A 87 -12.73 22.59 30.68
CA ILE A 87 -13.30 22.98 29.38
C ILE A 87 -12.20 23.53 28.47
N GLU A 88 -11.34 24.42 28.97
CA GLU A 88 -10.22 24.94 28.19
C GLU A 88 -9.30 23.82 27.67
N LYS A 89 -8.96 22.85 28.53
CA LYS A 89 -8.21 21.65 28.15
C LYS A 89 -8.95 20.82 27.09
N ALA A 90 -10.26 20.66 27.23
CA ALA A 90 -11.07 19.92 26.25
C ALA A 90 -11.07 20.62 24.87
N HIS A 91 -11.14 21.95 24.83
CA HIS A 91 -11.02 22.73 23.59
C HIS A 91 -9.66 22.52 22.92
N SER A 92 -8.56 22.60 23.67
CA SER A 92 -7.22 22.37 23.11
C SER A 92 -7.08 20.95 22.54
N ARG A 93 -7.63 19.94 23.24
CA ARG A 93 -7.61 18.54 22.76
C ARG A 93 -8.44 18.34 21.51
N LEU A 94 -9.63 18.95 21.44
CA LEU A 94 -10.49 18.89 20.26
C LEU A 94 -9.84 19.58 19.05
N LEU A 95 -9.24 20.75 19.24
CA LEU A 95 -8.51 21.44 18.17
C LEU A 95 -7.36 20.59 17.65
N TRP A 96 -6.57 19.98 18.54
CA TRP A 96 -5.47 19.11 18.14
C TRP A 96 -5.96 17.87 17.37
N SER A 97 -7.08 17.29 17.79
CA SER A 97 -7.72 16.19 17.06
C SER A 97 -8.22 16.61 15.68
N LEU A 98 -8.77 17.82 15.54
CA LEU A 98 -9.25 18.36 14.28
C LEU A 98 -8.10 18.68 13.33
N VAL A 99 -6.99 19.20 13.86
CA VAL A 99 -5.75 19.42 13.09
C VAL A 99 -5.20 18.09 12.57
N GLY A 100 -5.14 17.05 13.40
CA GLY A 100 -4.69 15.72 12.97
C GLY A 100 -5.56 15.13 11.84
N ALA A 101 -6.89 15.24 11.97
CA ALA A 101 -7.82 14.84 10.92
C ALA A 101 -7.64 15.69 9.63
N GLY A 102 -7.47 17.01 9.80
CA GLY A 102 -7.24 17.95 8.70
C GLY A 102 -5.96 17.68 7.93
N ILE A 103 -4.88 17.27 8.61
CA ILE A 103 -3.62 16.89 7.95
C ILE A 103 -3.80 15.63 7.10
N LEU A 104 -4.53 14.62 7.60
CA LEU A 104 -4.80 13.40 6.84
C LEU A 104 -5.59 13.69 5.56
N LEU A 105 -6.67 14.46 5.69
CA LEU A 105 -7.51 14.86 4.56
C LEU A 105 -6.75 15.81 3.62
N GLY A 106 -5.94 16.71 4.16
CA GLY A 106 -5.10 17.63 3.41
C GLY A 106 -4.05 16.91 2.58
N ALA A 107 -3.35 15.92 3.15
CA ALA A 107 -2.36 15.12 2.43
C ALA A 107 -3.01 14.34 1.27
N ALA A 108 -4.14 13.68 1.52
CA ALA A 108 -4.88 12.97 0.48
C ALA A 108 -5.42 13.92 -0.61
N GLY A 109 -5.99 15.06 -0.20
CA GLY A 109 -6.51 16.08 -1.12
C GLY A 109 -5.44 16.66 -2.02
N ILE A 110 -4.29 17.04 -1.46
CA ILE A 110 -3.16 17.59 -2.24
C ILE A 110 -2.63 16.54 -3.22
N SER A 111 -2.52 15.27 -2.81
CA SER A 111 -2.08 14.19 -3.70
C SER A 111 -3.01 13.98 -4.90
N GLY A 112 -4.33 14.14 -4.69
CA GLY A 112 -5.33 14.07 -5.76
C GLY A 112 -5.23 15.26 -6.72
N VAL A 113 -5.10 16.48 -6.19
CA VAL A 113 -4.92 17.69 -7.02
C VAL A 113 -3.66 17.61 -7.87
N LEU A 114 -2.57 17.08 -7.32
CA LEU A 114 -1.32 16.85 -8.07
C LEU A 114 -1.54 15.88 -9.24
N GLN A 115 -2.21 14.75 -9.01
CA GLN A 115 -2.52 13.77 -10.06
C GLN A 115 -3.39 14.40 -11.16
N SER A 116 -4.48 15.08 -10.78
CA SER A 116 -5.36 15.75 -11.75
C SER A 116 -4.63 16.84 -12.55
N THR A 117 -3.69 17.57 -11.92
CA THR A 117 -2.90 18.60 -12.61
C THR A 117 -1.94 17.98 -13.62
N ILE A 118 -1.29 16.87 -13.26
CA ILE A 118 -0.39 16.14 -14.16
C ILE A 118 -1.19 15.55 -15.33
N GLU A 119 -2.35 14.95 -15.08
CA GLU A 119 -3.23 14.43 -16.12
C GLU A 119 -3.74 15.54 -17.05
N ALA A 120 -4.11 16.69 -16.51
CA ALA A 120 -4.54 17.84 -17.32
C ALA A 120 -3.44 18.42 -18.21
N LEU A 121 -2.16 18.28 -17.80
CA LEU A 121 -1.01 18.73 -18.60
C LEU A 121 -0.55 17.69 -19.62
N ILE A 122 -0.88 16.42 -19.42
CA ILE A 122 -0.54 15.30 -20.31
C ILE A 122 -1.68 14.93 -21.27
N ALA A 123 -2.90 15.34 -20.96
CA ALA A 123 -4.04 15.25 -21.87
C ALA A 123 -3.80 16.18 -23.09
N PRO A 124 -3.96 15.69 -24.33
CA PRO A 124 -3.68 16.46 -25.54
C PRO A 124 -4.61 17.66 -25.72
#